data_AF-R1DFY8-F1
#
_entry.id   AF-R1DFY8-F1
#
_cell.length_a   1.000
_cell.length_b   1.000
_cell.length_c   1.000
_cell.angle_alpha   90.00
_cell.angle_beta   90.00
_cell.angle_gamma   90.00
#
_symmetry.space_group_name_H-M   'P 1'
#
loop_
_entity.id
_entity.type
_entity.pdbx_description
1 polymer ?
#
loop_
_entity_poly.entity_id
_entity_poly.type
_entity_poly.pdbx_seq_one_letter_code
_entity_poly.pdbx_strand_id
1 'polypeptide(L)'
;MAGELLKLLAGTGRLALAYRGSSPSALTGATAQLPTSLDGLAIDLKVTALASASASVLSNDGIDVASPNLWASETLEGVTFAGCGYAEEGEDCLEMLTTHLLEDFNGNRIVIDATEDARVAEHYPRWLTLGAHDCAHIVSSNKLATGGPLATYRAAKNARSDANTQWLYECSGPGSGLPVISTLQDMQQTGDRIRRVEGVFSGTVNYVLESVRGGAPFSEAVAAAVAAGYAEPDPRDDQL
;
A
#
# COMPACT_ATOMS: atom_id res chain seq x y z
N MET A 1 8.15 3.39 -7.97
CA MET A 1 7.80 2.15 -7.23
C MET A 1 8.99 1.17 -7.18
N ALA A 2 9.52 0.69 -8.31
CA ALA A 2 10.66 -0.25 -8.33
C ALA A 2 11.89 0.23 -7.54
N GLY A 3 12.35 1.48 -7.72
CA GLY A 3 13.54 2.03 -7.04
C GLY A 3 13.53 2.01 -5.51
N GLU A 4 12.39 2.33 -4.90
CA GLU A 4 12.22 2.37 -3.44
C GLU A 4 12.02 0.96 -2.86
N LEU A 5 11.33 0.08 -3.60
CA LEU A 5 11.28 -1.35 -3.32
C LEU A 5 12.70 -1.95 -3.33
N LEU A 6 13.53 -1.59 -4.32
CA LEU A 6 14.92 -2.06 -4.47
C LEU A 6 15.82 -1.65 -3.30
N LYS A 7 15.66 -0.44 -2.72
CA LYS A 7 16.41 0.02 -1.54
C LYS A 7 16.05 -0.75 -0.27
N LEU A 8 14.76 -1.09 -0.10
CA LEU A 8 14.25 -1.83 1.06
C LEU A 8 14.61 -3.32 1.00
N LEU A 9 14.73 -3.85 -0.23
CA LEU A 9 15.04 -5.24 -0.52
C LEU A 9 16.55 -5.56 -0.54
N ALA A 10 17.43 -4.58 -0.72
CA ALA A 10 18.89 -4.75 -0.81
C ALA A 10 19.57 -5.32 0.47
N GLY A 11 18.82 -5.67 1.51
CA GLY A 11 19.34 -6.31 2.72
C GLY A 11 18.44 -7.41 3.32
N THR A 12 17.30 -7.73 2.73
CA THR A 12 16.27 -8.56 3.38
C THR A 12 15.67 -9.56 2.38
N GLY A 13 15.96 -10.84 2.60
CA GLY A 13 15.44 -11.93 1.79
C GLY A 13 14.16 -12.53 2.37
N ARG A 14 13.06 -12.44 1.61
CA ARG A 14 11.85 -13.30 1.62
C ARG A 14 10.72 -12.96 2.63
N LEU A 15 9.78 -12.10 2.21
CA LEU A 15 8.31 -12.21 2.35
C LEU A 15 7.65 -10.98 1.73
N ALA A 16 6.66 -11.15 0.86
CA ALA A 16 5.79 -10.07 0.41
C ALA A 16 4.33 -10.41 0.74
N LEU A 17 3.71 -9.59 1.56
CA LEU A 17 2.31 -9.69 1.94
C LEU A 17 1.55 -8.60 1.22
N ALA A 18 0.59 -8.91 0.35
CA ALA A 18 -0.19 -7.88 -0.33
C ALA A 18 -1.63 -7.85 0.21
N TYR A 19 -2.01 -6.74 0.84
CA TYR A 19 -3.39 -6.48 1.23
C TYR A 19 -4.06 -5.67 0.11
N ARG A 20 -5.13 -6.23 -0.47
CA ARG A 20 -5.91 -5.70 -1.60
C ARG A 20 -7.18 -5.04 -1.07
N GLY A 21 -7.30 -3.73 -1.28
CA GLY A 21 -8.46 -2.93 -0.88
C GLY A 21 -9.47 -2.81 -2.02
N SER A 22 -10.57 -2.12 -1.76
CA SER A 22 -11.72 -1.96 -2.65
C SER A 22 -11.54 -1.03 -3.86
N SER A 23 -10.35 -0.45 -4.08
CA SER A 23 -10.11 0.49 -5.19
C SER A 23 -9.73 -0.27 -6.49
N PRO A 24 -10.56 -0.25 -7.56
CA PRO A 24 -10.44 -1.17 -8.70
C PRO A 24 -9.26 -0.93 -9.67
N SER A 25 -8.68 0.27 -9.69
CA SER A 25 -7.86 0.74 -10.82
C SER A 25 -6.35 0.66 -10.64
N ALA A 26 -5.83 0.63 -9.41
CA ALA A 26 -4.39 0.73 -9.16
C ALA A 26 -3.65 -0.63 -9.16
N LEU A 27 -4.33 -1.73 -8.82
CA LEU A 27 -3.70 -3.04 -8.60
C LEU A 27 -3.80 -4.01 -9.78
N THR A 28 -4.86 -3.94 -10.58
CA THR A 28 -5.09 -4.86 -11.72
C THR A 28 -3.95 -4.84 -12.74
N GLY A 29 -3.25 -3.71 -12.90
CA GLY A 29 -2.05 -3.61 -13.73
C GLY A 29 -0.72 -3.80 -13.00
N ALA A 30 -0.61 -3.39 -11.73
CA ALA A 30 0.66 -3.30 -11.01
C ALA A 30 1.07 -4.62 -10.34
N THR A 31 0.13 -5.46 -9.88
CA THR A 31 0.46 -6.73 -9.20
C THR A 31 0.54 -7.93 -10.13
N ALA A 32 -0.08 -7.88 -11.31
CA ALA A 32 0.18 -8.82 -12.40
C ALA A 32 1.64 -8.77 -12.90
N GLN A 33 2.39 -7.74 -12.50
CA GLN A 33 3.80 -7.52 -12.80
C GLN A 33 4.69 -7.53 -11.55
N LEU A 34 4.22 -8.00 -10.39
CA LEU A 34 5.11 -8.16 -9.22
C LEU A 34 6.28 -9.06 -9.66
N PRO A 35 7.51 -8.53 -9.71
CA PRO A 35 8.65 -9.33 -10.13
C PRO A 35 8.86 -10.43 -9.09
N THR A 36 8.64 -11.68 -9.49
CA THR A 36 8.95 -12.87 -8.65
C THR A 36 10.44 -12.99 -8.36
N SER A 37 11.27 -12.36 -9.21
CA SER A 37 12.68 -12.09 -8.99
C SER A 37 13.02 -10.66 -9.43
N LEU A 38 13.80 -9.95 -8.63
CA LEU A 38 14.45 -8.72 -9.07
C LEU A 38 15.79 -9.09 -9.70
N ASP A 39 15.73 -9.47 -10.98
CA ASP A 39 16.90 -9.87 -11.77
C ASP A 39 17.96 -8.77 -11.74
N GLY A 40 19.14 -9.11 -11.20
CA GLY A 40 20.26 -8.18 -10.97
C GLY A 40 20.56 -7.87 -9.50
N LEU A 41 19.64 -8.17 -8.57
CA LEU A 41 19.89 -8.03 -7.13
C LEU A 41 19.97 -9.35 -6.34
N ALA A 42 19.72 -10.50 -6.99
CA ALA A 42 19.70 -11.83 -6.36
C ALA A 42 18.73 -11.92 -5.16
N ILE A 43 17.56 -11.30 -5.30
CA ILE A 43 16.49 -11.28 -4.28
C ILE A 43 15.29 -12.05 -4.81
N ASP A 44 14.92 -13.11 -4.09
CA ASP A 44 13.69 -13.87 -4.33
C ASP A 44 12.53 -13.26 -3.53
N LEU A 45 11.44 -12.92 -4.21
CA LEU A 45 10.21 -12.49 -3.56
C LEU A 45 9.21 -13.64 -3.52
N LYS A 46 8.73 -13.94 -2.32
CA LYS A 46 7.74 -14.97 -2.08
C LYS A 46 6.49 -14.34 -1.49
N VAL A 47 5.38 -14.45 -2.21
CA VAL A 47 4.08 -14.01 -1.70
C VAL A 47 3.52 -15.13 -0.84
N THR A 48 3.34 -14.89 0.46
CA THR A 48 2.85 -15.89 1.41
C THR A 48 1.46 -15.58 1.90
N ALA A 49 0.99 -14.35 1.74
CA ALA A 49 -0.39 -14.05 2.06
C ALA A 49 -0.95 -12.91 1.22
N LEU A 50 -2.23 -13.04 0.92
CA LEU A 50 -3.07 -12.10 0.21
C LEU A 50 -4.35 -11.95 1.02
N ALA A 51 -4.81 -10.73 1.24
CA ALA A 51 -6.07 -10.52 1.92
C ALA A 51 -6.83 -9.35 1.32
N SER A 52 -8.16 -9.45 1.34
CA SER A 52 -9.12 -8.41 0.99
C SER A 52 -10.08 -8.18 2.15
N ALA A 53 -11.07 -7.31 1.95
CA ALA A 53 -12.12 -7.08 2.95
C ALA A 53 -12.96 -8.31 3.28
N SER A 54 -13.05 -9.30 2.37
CA SER A 54 -13.97 -10.44 2.48
C SER A 54 -13.30 -11.81 2.36
N ALA A 55 -12.02 -11.89 1.96
CA ALA A 55 -11.33 -13.16 1.80
C ALA A 55 -9.82 -13.01 2.03
N SER A 56 -9.19 -14.07 2.52
CA SER A 56 -7.74 -14.17 2.63
C SER A 56 -7.25 -15.50 2.07
N VAL A 57 -6.01 -15.51 1.59
CA VAL A 57 -5.28 -16.68 1.13
C VAL A 57 -3.92 -16.62 1.82
N LEU A 58 -3.59 -17.63 2.63
CA LEU A 58 -2.38 -17.68 3.44
C LEU A 58 -1.58 -18.96 3.14
N SER A 59 -0.26 -18.88 3.03
CA SER A 59 0.62 -20.01 2.71
C SER A 59 2.06 -19.73 3.11
N ASN A 60 2.59 -20.52 4.05
CA ASN A 60 4.03 -20.48 4.39
C ASN A 60 4.90 -20.94 3.21
N ASP A 61 4.35 -21.80 2.34
CA ASP A 61 5.03 -22.35 1.17
C ASP A 61 4.91 -21.48 -0.07
N GLY A 62 4.15 -20.37 0.02
CA GLY A 62 3.99 -19.37 -1.03
C GLY A 62 2.72 -19.56 -1.84
N ILE A 63 2.33 -18.50 -2.53
CA ILE A 63 1.15 -18.40 -3.38
C ILE A 63 1.63 -18.19 -4.81
N ASP A 64 1.08 -18.98 -5.74
CA ASP A 64 1.38 -18.83 -7.16
C ASP A 64 0.69 -17.59 -7.73
N VAL A 65 1.41 -16.47 -7.69
CA VAL A 65 0.96 -15.18 -8.23
C VAL A 65 0.92 -15.13 -9.76
N ALA A 66 1.52 -16.10 -10.46
CA ALA A 66 1.42 -16.19 -11.91
C ALA A 66 0.11 -16.86 -12.37
N SER A 67 -0.63 -17.48 -11.43
CA SER A 67 -1.91 -18.11 -11.72
C SER A 67 -2.93 -17.08 -12.25
N PRO A 68 -3.49 -17.26 -13.46
CA PRO A 68 -4.50 -16.37 -14.01
C PRO A 68 -5.76 -16.28 -13.14
N ASN A 69 -6.07 -17.37 -12.42
CA ASN A 69 -7.24 -17.46 -11.54
C ASN A 69 -7.15 -16.48 -10.36
N LEU A 70 -5.95 -16.09 -9.95
CA LEU A 70 -5.75 -15.12 -8.86
C LEU A 70 -6.28 -13.74 -9.23
N TRP A 71 -6.11 -13.36 -10.49
CA TRP A 71 -6.40 -12.02 -11.01
C TRP A 71 -7.73 -11.95 -11.77
N ALA A 72 -8.46 -13.06 -11.83
CA ALA A 72 -9.71 -13.17 -12.58
C ALA A 72 -10.89 -12.42 -11.92
N SER A 73 -10.79 -12.10 -10.63
CA SER A 73 -11.82 -11.42 -9.85
C SER A 73 -11.28 -10.16 -9.17
N GLU A 74 -12.19 -9.21 -8.88
CA GLU A 74 -11.91 -8.07 -8.01
C GLU A 74 -11.79 -8.45 -6.53
N THR A 75 -12.45 -9.52 -6.13
CA THR A 75 -12.37 -10.12 -4.80
C THR A 75 -11.46 -11.35 -4.80
N LEU A 76 -10.92 -11.73 -3.64
CA LEU A 76 -10.25 -13.02 -3.46
C LEU A 76 -11.24 -14.19 -3.24
N GLU A 77 -12.54 -13.92 -3.38
CA GLU A 77 -13.59 -14.93 -3.15
C GLU A 77 -13.52 -16.03 -4.20
N GLY A 78 -13.58 -17.28 -3.72
CA GLY A 78 -13.49 -18.46 -4.59
C GLY A 78 -12.08 -18.76 -5.13
N VAL A 79 -11.09 -17.92 -4.85
CA VAL A 79 -9.68 -18.21 -5.20
C VAL A 79 -9.15 -19.29 -4.30
N THR A 80 -8.71 -20.41 -4.89
CA THR A 80 -8.14 -21.54 -4.15
C THR A 80 -6.86 -22.06 -4.78
N PHE A 81 -5.91 -22.41 -3.92
CA PHE A 81 -4.62 -23.02 -4.18
C PHE A 81 -4.41 -24.21 -3.23
N ALA A 82 -3.69 -25.23 -3.70
CA ALA A 82 -3.30 -26.34 -2.84
C ALA A 82 -2.38 -25.88 -1.71
N GLY A 83 -2.63 -26.34 -0.48
CA GLY A 83 -1.79 -26.04 0.68
C GLY A 83 -1.94 -24.64 1.28
N CYS A 84 -2.90 -23.84 0.82
CA CYS A 84 -3.21 -22.53 1.39
C CYS A 84 -4.36 -22.62 2.41
N GLY A 85 -4.32 -21.76 3.42
CA GLY A 85 -5.42 -21.48 4.34
C GLY A 85 -6.28 -20.31 3.85
N TYR A 86 -7.53 -20.27 4.30
CA TYR A 86 -8.53 -19.27 3.89
C TYR A 86 -9.34 -18.81 5.10
N ALA A 87 -9.88 -17.60 5.02
CA ALA A 87 -10.86 -17.11 5.97
C ALA A 87 -12.18 -17.90 5.86
N GLU A 88 -12.68 -18.38 6.99
CA GLU A 88 -14.04 -18.90 7.12
C GLU A 88 -15.06 -17.76 7.28
N GLU A 89 -16.34 -18.09 7.14
CA GLU A 89 -17.43 -17.11 7.26
C GLU A 89 -17.42 -16.45 8.65
N GLY A 90 -17.27 -15.12 8.68
CA GLY A 90 -17.23 -14.34 9.91
C GLY A 90 -15.83 -14.12 10.51
N GLU A 91 -14.78 -14.67 9.91
CA GLU A 91 -13.40 -14.39 10.32
C GLU A 91 -12.90 -13.03 9.79
N ASP A 92 -12.12 -12.33 10.60
CA ASP A 92 -11.48 -11.07 10.23
C ASP A 92 -10.19 -11.34 9.45
N CYS A 93 -10.24 -11.11 8.14
CA CYS A 93 -9.10 -11.29 7.24
C CYS A 93 -7.87 -10.48 7.65
N LEU A 94 -8.03 -9.29 8.26
CA LEU A 94 -6.93 -8.44 8.70
C LEU A 94 -6.25 -8.98 9.97
N GLU A 95 -7.02 -9.56 10.89
CA GLU A 95 -6.46 -10.24 12.07
C GLU A 95 -5.82 -11.58 11.70
N MET A 96 -6.39 -12.34 10.75
CA MET A 96 -5.75 -13.55 10.22
C MET A 96 -4.41 -13.22 9.56
N LEU A 97 -4.37 -12.15 8.77
CA LEU A 97 -3.15 -11.61 8.16
C LEU A 97 -2.11 -11.24 9.22
N THR A 98 -2.56 -10.55 10.27
CA THR A 98 -1.69 -10.14 11.38
C THR A 98 -1.16 -11.33 12.15
N THR A 99 -1.98 -12.37 12.34
CA THR A 99 -1.59 -13.62 12.99
C THR A 99 -0.56 -14.37 12.14
N HIS A 100 -0.80 -14.48 10.83
CA HIS A 100 0.16 -15.07 9.91
C HIS A 100 1.51 -14.34 9.94
N LEU A 101 1.51 -13.00 9.97
CA LEU A 101 2.73 -12.21 10.14
C LEU A 101 3.45 -12.46 11.46
N LEU A 102 2.72 -12.74 12.55
CA LEU A 102 3.28 -13.02 13.87
C LEU A 102 3.85 -14.45 13.96
N GLU A 103 3.24 -15.40 13.27
CA GLU A 103 3.62 -16.82 13.28
C GLU A 103 4.66 -17.19 12.23
N ASP A 104 4.84 -16.35 11.21
CA ASP A 104 5.88 -16.57 10.21
C ASP A 104 7.26 -16.32 10.82
N PHE A 105 8.09 -17.35 10.96
CA PHE A 105 9.45 -17.22 11.51
C PHE A 105 10.50 -16.76 10.48
N ASN A 106 10.09 -16.42 9.25
CA ASN A 106 10.99 -15.85 8.25
C ASN A 106 11.33 -14.40 8.65
N GLY A 107 12.63 -14.08 8.78
CA GLY A 107 13.10 -12.83 9.40
C GLY A 107 13.08 -11.57 8.54
N ASN A 108 12.46 -11.58 7.35
CA ASN A 108 12.54 -10.47 6.38
C ASN A 108 11.17 -10.21 5.73
N ARG A 109 10.29 -9.51 6.43
CA ARG A 109 8.89 -9.38 6.03
C ARG A 109 8.59 -8.03 5.41
N ILE A 110 7.80 -8.01 4.35
CA ILE A 110 7.32 -6.77 3.72
C ILE A 110 5.82 -6.85 3.57
N VAL A 111 5.11 -5.88 4.14
CA VAL A 111 3.69 -5.65 3.92
C VAL A 111 3.54 -4.60 2.83
N ILE A 112 2.78 -4.94 1.79
CA ILE A 112 2.35 -4.06 0.72
C ILE A 112 0.88 -3.73 0.98
N ASP A 113 0.62 -2.53 1.46
CA ASP A 113 -0.73 -2.01 1.65
C ASP A 113 -1.12 -1.13 0.46
N ALA A 114 -2.00 -1.65 -0.39
CA ALA A 114 -2.54 -0.93 -1.53
C ALA A 114 -4.05 -0.69 -1.37
N THR A 115 -4.45 -0.33 -0.14
CA THR A 115 -5.85 -0.20 0.23
C THR A 115 -6.23 1.22 0.58
N GLU A 116 -7.52 1.46 0.70
CA GLU A 116 -8.10 2.72 1.16
C GLU A 116 -8.86 2.48 2.48
N ASP A 117 -8.30 1.66 3.35
CA ASP A 117 -8.91 1.29 4.62
C ASP A 117 -8.10 1.81 5.80
N ALA A 118 -8.73 2.62 6.65
CA ALA A 118 -8.10 3.15 7.86
C ALA A 118 -7.73 2.05 8.86
N ARG A 119 -8.50 0.95 8.92
CA ARG A 119 -8.24 -0.18 9.82
C ARG A 119 -6.88 -0.80 9.54
N VAL A 120 -6.46 -0.87 8.29
CA VAL A 120 -5.15 -1.40 7.90
C VAL A 120 -4.02 -0.51 8.42
N ALA A 121 -4.17 0.81 8.29
CA ALA A 121 -3.21 1.78 8.81
C ALA A 121 -3.08 1.73 10.33
N GLU A 122 -4.17 1.40 11.05
CA GLU A 122 -4.16 1.21 12.50
C GLU A 122 -3.31 0.02 12.95
N HIS A 123 -3.07 -0.97 12.06
CA HIS A 123 -2.20 -2.11 12.35
C HIS A 123 -0.72 -1.84 12.08
N TYR A 124 -0.36 -0.76 11.38
CA TYR A 124 1.04 -0.46 11.06
C TYR A 124 1.96 -0.43 12.28
N PRO A 125 1.61 0.22 13.41
CA PRO A 125 2.47 0.19 14.58
C PRO A 125 2.75 -1.25 15.04
N ARG A 126 1.72 -2.10 15.08
CA ARG A 126 1.82 -3.51 15.48
C ARG A 126 2.72 -4.29 14.52
N TRP A 127 2.57 -4.11 13.21
CA TRP A 127 3.39 -4.78 12.19
C TRP A 127 4.84 -4.31 12.15
N LEU A 128 5.08 -3.02 12.37
CA LEU A 128 6.43 -2.45 12.42
C LEU A 128 7.20 -2.87 13.67
N THR A 129 6.52 -3.30 14.74
CA THR A 129 7.13 -3.71 16.02
C THR A 129 6.84 -5.16 16.39
N LEU A 130 6.65 -6.08 15.43
CA LEU A 130 6.31 -7.52 15.66
C LEU A 130 7.28 -8.31 16.57
N GLY A 131 8.26 -7.64 17.18
CA GLY A 131 9.30 -8.16 18.07
C GLY A 131 10.59 -7.38 17.81
N ALA A 132 11.55 -7.43 18.72
CA ALA A 132 12.85 -6.74 18.53
C ALA A 132 13.66 -7.29 17.33
N HIS A 133 13.30 -8.47 16.81
CA HIS A 133 14.01 -9.17 15.72
C HIS A 133 13.09 -9.73 14.61
N ASP A 134 11.77 -9.58 14.72
CA ASP A 134 10.78 -10.24 13.86
C ASP A 134 9.80 -9.24 13.20
N CYS A 135 10.29 -8.04 12.92
CA CYS A 135 9.51 -6.91 12.46
C CYS A 135 9.23 -6.94 10.94
N ALA A 136 8.10 -6.36 10.51
CA ALA A 136 7.78 -6.23 9.08
C ALA A 136 8.02 -4.80 8.59
N HIS A 137 8.64 -4.68 7.41
CA HIS A 137 8.66 -3.46 6.65
C HIS A 137 7.29 -3.20 6.01
N ILE A 138 6.95 -1.94 5.75
CA ILE A 138 5.69 -1.57 5.11
C ILE A 138 5.97 -0.71 3.88
N VAL A 139 5.35 -1.07 2.76
CA VAL A 139 5.27 -0.26 1.54
C VAL A 139 3.79 0.02 1.32
N SER A 140 3.41 1.30 1.25
CA SER A 140 2.01 1.69 1.24
C SER A 140 1.69 2.68 0.12
N SER A 141 0.53 2.50 -0.49
CA SER A 141 -0.19 3.55 -1.24
C SER A 141 -1.47 4.01 -0.52
N ASN A 142 -1.72 3.52 0.70
CA ASN A 142 -2.86 3.90 1.51
C ASN A 142 -2.70 5.35 2.00
N LYS A 143 -3.52 6.24 1.44
CA LYS A 143 -3.50 7.68 1.76
C LYS A 143 -3.91 7.93 3.22
N LEU A 144 -4.80 7.11 3.78
CA LEU A 144 -5.30 7.24 5.16
C LEU A 144 -4.21 6.95 6.20
N ALA A 145 -3.17 6.20 5.84
CA ALA A 145 -2.02 5.99 6.73
C ALA A 145 -1.20 7.27 6.97
N THR A 146 -1.20 8.21 6.02
CA THR A 146 -0.44 9.48 6.11
C THR A 146 -1.32 10.71 6.30
N GLY A 147 -2.52 10.70 5.74
CA GLY A 147 -3.52 11.77 5.82
C GLY A 147 -4.62 11.55 6.86
N GLY A 148 -4.63 10.40 7.54
CA GLY A 148 -5.59 10.09 8.61
C GLY A 148 -5.22 10.72 9.97
N PRO A 149 -5.72 10.16 11.08
CA PRO A 149 -5.46 10.69 12.41
C PRO A 149 -3.96 10.82 12.71
N LEU A 150 -3.54 12.01 13.17
CA LEU A 150 -2.14 12.30 13.50
C LEU A 150 -1.56 11.35 14.56
N ALA A 151 -2.41 10.84 15.46
CA ALA A 151 -2.03 9.86 16.47
C ALA A 151 -1.55 8.55 15.82
N THR A 152 -2.31 8.01 14.85
CA THR A 152 -1.97 6.79 14.12
C THR A 152 -0.67 6.96 13.35
N TYR A 153 -0.52 8.07 12.61
CA TYR A 153 0.73 8.40 11.91
C TYR A 153 1.94 8.42 12.85
N ARG A 154 1.84 9.13 13.98
CA ARG A 154 2.93 9.23 14.96
C ARG A 154 3.25 7.87 15.59
N ALA A 155 2.24 7.07 15.91
CA ALA A 155 2.43 5.72 16.43
C ALA A 155 3.25 4.86 15.46
N ALA A 156 2.91 4.87 14.16
CA ALA A 156 3.65 4.13 13.14
C ALA A 156 5.08 4.67 12.96
N LYS A 157 5.29 6.00 12.99
CA LYS A 157 6.65 6.59 12.90
C LYS A 157 7.53 6.25 14.11
N ASN A 158 6.96 6.21 15.31
CA ASN A 158 7.67 5.84 16.53
C ASN A 158 8.04 4.35 16.50
N ALA A 159 7.05 3.50 16.21
CA ALA A 159 7.22 2.05 16.02
C ALA A 159 8.38 1.73 15.05
N ARG A 160 8.43 2.43 13.91
CA ARG A 160 9.53 2.33 12.93
C ARG A 160 10.91 2.62 13.54
N SER A 161 11.00 3.64 14.38
CA SER A 161 12.26 4.13 14.93
C SER A 161 12.84 3.17 15.96
N ASP A 162 11.98 2.43 16.67
CA ASP A 162 12.37 1.52 17.74
C ASP A 162 12.77 0.12 17.22
N ALA A 163 12.26 -0.30 16.06
CA ALA A 163 12.38 -1.68 15.56
C ALA A 163 13.34 -1.87 14.37
N ASN A 164 14.10 -0.85 13.96
CA ASN A 164 14.93 -0.88 12.74
C ASN A 164 14.13 -1.28 11.48
N THR A 165 12.85 -0.91 11.41
CA THR A 165 11.98 -1.17 10.26
C THR A 165 11.93 0.02 9.32
N GLN A 166 11.34 -0.21 8.14
CA GLN A 166 11.09 0.83 7.16
C GLN A 166 9.60 0.88 6.85
N TRP A 167 9.08 2.11 6.77
CA TRP A 167 7.76 2.39 6.23
C TRP A 167 7.92 3.38 5.07
N LEU A 168 7.69 2.90 3.86
CA LEU A 168 7.75 3.65 2.62
C LEU A 168 6.33 3.98 2.16
N TYR A 169 6.07 5.25 1.88
CA TYR A 169 4.73 5.77 1.59
C TYR A 169 4.75 6.83 0.47
N GLU A 170 5.72 6.73 -0.44
CA GLU A 170 5.86 7.62 -1.60
C GLU A 170 4.57 7.69 -2.43
N CYS A 171 3.86 6.58 -2.55
CA CYS A 171 2.62 6.46 -3.32
C CYS A 171 1.36 6.79 -2.52
N SER A 172 1.45 7.00 -1.20
CA SER A 172 0.31 7.40 -0.36
C SER A 172 0.02 8.90 -0.43
N GLY A 173 0.95 9.69 -0.97
CA GLY A 173 0.86 11.13 -1.04
C GLY A 173 0.34 11.64 -2.39
N PRO A 174 -0.12 12.89 -2.43
CA PRO A 174 -0.38 13.58 -3.68
C PRO A 174 0.88 13.68 -4.57
N GLY A 175 0.72 13.51 -5.88
CA GLY A 175 1.85 13.36 -6.82
C GLY A 175 2.36 11.92 -6.98
N SER A 176 1.56 10.93 -6.57
CA SER A 176 1.80 9.49 -6.75
C SER A 176 2.38 9.19 -8.14
N GLY A 177 3.65 8.76 -8.16
CA GLY A 177 4.42 8.51 -9.38
C GLY A 177 5.74 9.28 -9.47
N LEU A 178 5.88 10.37 -8.70
CA LEU A 178 7.12 11.14 -8.59
C LEU A 178 7.84 10.84 -7.26
N PRO A 179 9.19 10.86 -7.22
CA PRO A 179 9.96 10.59 -6.00
C PRO A 179 10.02 11.83 -5.08
N VAL A 180 8.87 12.36 -4.66
CA VAL A 180 8.81 13.62 -3.89
C VAL A 180 9.29 13.38 -2.45
N ILE A 181 8.72 12.41 -1.75
CA ILE A 181 9.01 12.12 -0.35
C ILE A 181 10.46 11.65 -0.19
N SER A 182 10.91 10.71 -1.02
CA SER A 182 12.30 10.22 -1.04
C SER A 182 13.30 11.34 -1.31
N THR A 183 13.05 12.21 -2.30
CA THR A 183 13.92 13.36 -2.57
C THR A 183 13.99 14.30 -1.35
N LEU A 184 12.86 14.61 -0.72
CA LEU A 184 12.85 15.48 0.46
C LEU A 184 13.59 14.84 1.65
N GLN A 185 13.45 13.52 1.83
CA GLN A 185 14.19 12.79 2.85
C GLN A 185 15.70 12.78 2.59
N ASP A 186 16.13 12.55 1.35
CA ASP A 186 17.54 12.56 0.95
C ASP A 186 18.17 13.94 1.15
N MET A 187 17.45 15.01 0.80
CA MET A 187 17.87 16.40 1.07
C MET A 187 18.06 16.64 2.58
N GLN A 188 17.09 16.23 3.40
CA GLN A 188 17.22 16.39 4.86
C GLN A 188 18.38 15.58 5.44
N GLN A 189 18.60 14.35 4.97
CA GLN A 189 19.70 13.49 5.41
C GLN A 189 21.08 14.06 5.03
N THR A 190 21.17 14.75 3.89
CA THR A 190 22.40 15.42 3.43
C THR A 190 22.63 16.79 4.08
N GLY A 191 21.71 17.23 4.95
CA GLY A 191 21.86 18.43 5.77
C GLY A 191 21.10 19.66 5.24
N ASP A 192 20.37 19.53 4.13
CA ASP A 192 19.55 20.60 3.61
C ASP A 192 18.36 20.89 4.54
N ARG A 193 17.99 22.18 4.59
CA ARG A 193 16.79 22.63 5.30
C ARG A 193 15.71 23.01 4.31
N ILE A 194 14.69 22.17 4.20
CA ILE A 194 13.51 22.45 3.38
C ILE A 194 12.81 23.71 3.93
N ARG A 195 12.71 24.74 3.09
CA ARG A 195 12.06 26.02 3.44
C ARG A 195 10.60 26.07 3.02
N ARG A 196 10.28 25.50 1.86
CA ARG A 196 8.96 25.55 1.25
C ARG A 196 8.81 24.38 0.28
N VAL A 197 7.63 23.79 0.24
CA VAL A 197 7.21 22.83 -0.78
C VAL A 197 5.95 23.41 -1.42
N GLU A 198 5.95 23.53 -2.74
CA GLU A 198 4.82 24.06 -3.52
C GLU A 198 4.56 23.16 -4.72
N GLY A 199 3.30 22.95 -5.05
CA GLY A 199 2.91 22.08 -6.15
C GLY A 199 1.41 21.92 -6.26
N VAL A 200 0.99 21.30 -7.36
CA VAL A 200 -0.38 20.83 -7.55
C VAL A 200 -0.44 19.38 -7.13
N PHE A 201 -1.17 19.13 -6.05
CA PHE A 201 -1.12 17.87 -5.32
C PHE A 201 -2.37 17.00 -5.56
N SER A 202 -3.53 17.60 -5.83
CA SER A 202 -4.74 16.87 -6.23
C SER A 202 -5.04 17.08 -7.70
N GLY A 203 -4.98 15.99 -8.48
CA GLY A 203 -5.39 16.00 -9.88
C GLY A 203 -6.88 16.31 -10.04
N THR A 204 -7.71 15.75 -9.15
CA THR A 204 -9.16 15.93 -9.12
C THR A 204 -9.54 17.39 -8.88
N VAL A 205 -8.99 18.01 -7.83
CA VAL A 205 -9.25 19.42 -7.50
C VAL A 205 -8.77 20.33 -8.64
N ASN A 206 -7.59 20.07 -9.19
CA ASN A 206 -7.08 20.85 -10.32
C ASN A 206 -7.99 20.75 -11.55
N TYR A 207 -8.47 19.55 -11.88
CA TYR A 207 -9.40 19.33 -12.98
C TYR A 207 -10.72 20.07 -12.78
N VAL A 208 -11.32 19.95 -11.58
CA VAL A 208 -12.59 20.62 -11.25
C VAL A 208 -12.43 22.14 -11.30
N LEU A 209 -11.37 22.69 -10.70
CA LEU A 209 -11.13 24.13 -10.70
C LEU A 209 -10.87 24.69 -12.09
N GLU A 210 -10.12 23.97 -12.95
CA GLU A 210 -9.88 24.40 -14.32
C GLU A 210 -11.18 24.36 -15.15
N SER A 211 -12.03 23.35 -14.94
CA SER A 211 -13.35 23.26 -15.59
C SER A 211 -14.27 24.41 -15.19
N VAL A 212 -14.31 24.74 -13.89
CA VAL A 212 -15.10 25.85 -13.37
C VAL A 212 -14.57 27.19 -13.86
N ARG A 213 -13.24 27.36 -13.90
CA ARG A 213 -12.60 28.53 -14.50
C ARG A 213 -12.96 28.69 -15.98
N GLY A 214 -13.12 27.58 -16.70
CA GLY A 214 -13.62 27.53 -18.07
C GLY A 214 -15.11 27.87 -18.22
N GLY A 215 -15.84 28.10 -17.13
CA GLY A 215 -17.25 28.49 -17.12
C GLY A 215 -18.23 27.36 -16.86
N ALA A 216 -17.76 26.13 -16.61
CA ALA A 216 -18.64 25.02 -16.25
C ALA A 216 -19.23 25.22 -14.84
N PRO A 217 -20.52 24.88 -14.61
CA PRO A 217 -21.05 24.76 -13.26
C PRO A 217 -20.25 23.75 -12.43
N PHE A 218 -20.02 24.06 -11.14
CA PHE A 218 -19.26 23.19 -10.24
C PHE A 218 -19.79 21.75 -10.19
N SER A 219 -21.11 21.58 -10.14
CA SER A 219 -21.76 20.26 -10.15
C SER A 219 -21.45 19.44 -11.40
N GLU A 220 -21.36 20.09 -12.57
CA GLU A 220 -21.03 19.41 -13.83
C GLU A 220 -19.55 19.05 -13.91
N ALA A 221 -18.67 19.93 -13.41
CA ALA A 221 -17.24 19.66 -13.33
C ALA A 221 -16.93 18.46 -12.42
N VAL A 222 -17.59 18.37 -11.26
CA VAL A 222 -17.45 17.21 -10.35
C VAL A 222 -18.00 15.94 -10.99
N ALA A 223 -19.19 15.98 -11.60
CA ALA A 223 -19.75 14.81 -12.28
C ALA A 223 -18.84 14.33 -13.44
N ALA A 224 -18.25 15.25 -14.19
CA ALA A 224 -17.28 14.93 -15.24
C ALA A 224 -15.98 14.32 -14.68
N ALA A 225 -15.50 14.80 -13.52
CA ALA A 225 -14.32 14.24 -12.85
C ALA A 225 -14.54 12.79 -12.41
N VAL A 226 -15.71 12.48 -11.84
CA VAL A 226 -16.11 11.11 -11.48
C VAL A 226 -16.22 10.23 -12.73
N ALA A 227 -16.90 10.73 -13.78
CA ALA A 227 -17.07 9.97 -15.03
C ALA A 227 -15.74 9.67 -15.74
N ALA A 228 -14.76 10.56 -15.61
CA ALA A 228 -13.40 10.38 -16.15
C ALA A 228 -12.49 9.51 -15.27
N GLY A 229 -12.96 9.08 -14.08
CA GLY A 229 -12.16 8.32 -13.12
C GLY A 229 -11.06 9.15 -12.45
N TYR A 230 -11.17 10.48 -12.47
CA TYR A 230 -10.28 11.36 -11.72
C TYR A 230 -10.68 11.48 -10.25
N ALA A 231 -11.99 11.47 -9.98
CA ALA A 231 -12.54 11.51 -8.62
C ALA A 231 -12.96 10.12 -8.14
N GLU A 232 -12.91 9.91 -6.84
CA GLU A 232 -13.49 8.74 -6.18
C GLU A 232 -15.01 8.69 -6.40
N PRO A 233 -15.65 7.50 -6.26
CA PRO A 233 -17.10 7.36 -6.42
C PRO A 233 -17.92 8.31 -5.53
N ASP A 234 -17.39 8.64 -4.34
CA ASP A 234 -17.87 9.74 -3.49
C ASP A 234 -16.89 10.92 -3.57
N PRO A 235 -17.23 12.02 -4.27
CA PRO A 235 -16.33 13.17 -4.46
C PRO A 235 -15.86 13.84 -3.17
N ARG A 236 -16.56 13.61 -2.04
CA ARG A 236 -16.18 14.17 -0.74
C ARG A 236 -14.87 13.59 -0.23
N ASP A 237 -14.53 12.37 -0.65
CA ASP A 237 -13.31 11.68 -0.23
C ASP A 237 -12.06 12.30 -0.88
N ASP A 238 -12.22 13.00 -2.02
CA ASP A 238 -11.18 13.80 -2.65
C ASP A 238 -10.96 15.18 -2.01
N GLN A 239 -11.68 15.48 -0.91
CA GLN A 239 -11.70 16.79 -0.25
C GLN A 239 -12.14 17.94 -1.20
N LEU A 240 -13.02 17.63 -2.17
CA LEU A 240 -13.70 18.59 -3.05
C LEU A 240 -14.81 19.39 -2.34
#